data_AF-A0A0M3B4L9-F1
#
_entry.id   AF-A0A0M3B4L9-F1
#
_cell.length_a   1.000
_cell.length_b   1.000
_cell.length_c   1.000
_cell.angle_alpha   90.00
_cell.angle_beta   90.00
_cell.angle_gamma   90.00
#
_symmetry.space_group_name_H-M   'P 1'
#
loop_
_entity.id
_entity.type
_entity.pdbx_description
1 polymer ?
#
loop_
_entity_poly.entity_id
_entity_poly.type
_entity_poly.pdbx_seq_one_letter_code
_entity_poly.pdbx_strand_id
1 'polypeptide(L)' 'MSIELSTLDERAEAEEAMAEAMRILNKAIRRVHESGLTVDVEVLTMLTGHGQMPQVSVGTHDRQNGAI' A
#
# COMPACT_ATOMS: atom_id res chain seq x y z
N MET A 1 -13.81 -17.84 26.64
CA MET A 1 -14.51 -17.28 25.48
C MET A 1 -14.16 -15.78 25.40
N SER A 2 -12.88 -15.46 25.20
CA SER A 2 -12.33 -14.10 25.35
C SER A 2 -11.17 -13.85 24.39
N ILE A 3 -10.38 -14.90 24.09
CA ILE A 3 -9.31 -14.87 23.09
C ILE A 3 -9.87 -14.75 21.65
N GLU A 4 -11.00 -15.39 21.34
CA GLU A 4 -11.57 -15.31 19.99
C GLU A 4 -12.13 -13.91 19.65
N LEU A 5 -12.68 -13.20 20.65
CA LEU A 5 -13.13 -11.82 20.49
C LEU A 5 -11.95 -10.87 20.26
N SER A 6 -10.85 -11.02 21.01
CA SER A 6 -9.66 -10.19 20.80
C SER A 6 -9.03 -10.40 19.42
N THR A 7 -9.03 -11.63 18.90
CA THR A 7 -8.52 -11.91 17.54
C THR A 7 -9.43 -11.39 16.43
N LEU A 8 -10.74 -11.24 16.68
CA LEU A 8 -11.67 -10.64 15.72
C LEU A 8 -11.51 -9.11 15.70
N ASP A 9 -11.34 -8.50 16.86
CA ASP A 9 -11.12 -7.06 16.99
C ASP A 9 -9.79 -6.64 16.34
N GLU A 10 -8.70 -7.39 16.57
CA GLU A 10 -7.40 -7.16 15.91
C GLU A 10 -7.48 -7.27 14.39
N ARG A 11 -8.27 -8.20 13.86
CA ARG A 11 -8.48 -8.34 12.42
C ARG A 11 -9.26 -7.18 11.83
N ALA A 12 -10.32 -6.74 12.51
CA ALA A 12 -11.11 -5.60 12.07
C ALA A 12 -10.27 -4.31 12.07
N GLU A 13 -9.46 -4.09 13.11
CA GLU A 13 -8.53 -2.95 13.18
C GLU A 13 -7.50 -2.99 12.04
N ALA A 14 -6.93 -4.17 11.75
CA ALA A 14 -5.99 -4.34 10.64
C ALA A 14 -6.64 -4.04 9.26
N GLU A 15 -7.87 -4.49 9.05
CA GLU A 15 -8.63 -4.21 7.82
C GLU A 15 -8.97 -2.72 7.68
N GLU A 16 -9.36 -2.05 8.78
CA GLU A 16 -9.64 -0.62 8.80
C GLU A 16 -8.37 0.20 8.52
N ALA A 17 -7.26 -0.13 9.17
CA ALA A 17 -5.97 0.53 8.96
C ALA A 17 -5.52 0.40 7.50
N MET A 18 -5.69 -0.78 6.88
CA MET A 18 -5.38 -0.97 5.46
C MET A 18 -6.29 -0.13 4.55
N ALA A 19 -7.58 -0.06 4.85
CA ALA A 19 -8.53 0.76 4.10
C ALA A 19 -8.16 2.26 4.18
N GLU A 20 -7.75 2.75 5.35
CA GLU A 20 -7.29 4.12 5.53
C GLU A 20 -5.99 4.39 4.76
N ALA A 21 -5.00 3.52 4.87
CA ALA A 21 -3.74 3.62 4.14
C ALA A 21 -3.96 3.71 2.63
N MET A 22 -4.88 2.89 2.07
CA MET A 22 -5.24 2.93 0.66
C MET A 22 -5.91 4.26 0.26
N ARG A 23 -6.76 4.84 1.10
CA ARG A 23 -7.35 6.17 0.82
C ARG A 23 -6.28 7.25 0.76
N ILE A 24 -5.32 7.23 1.69
CA ILE A 24 -4.21 8.17 1.73
C ILE A 24 -3.31 8.00 0.50
N LEU A 25 -2.95 6.76 0.16
CA LEU A 25 -2.13 6.46 -1.01
C LEU A 25 -2.80 6.93 -2.30
N ASN A 26 -4.09 6.63 -2.51
CA ASN A 26 -4.82 7.07 -3.70
C ASN A 26 -4.87 8.60 -3.82
N LYS A 27 -5.02 9.30 -2.69
CA LYS A 27 -4.96 10.77 -2.66
C LYS A 27 -3.57 11.29 -3.04
N ALA A 28 -2.50 10.63 -2.60
CA ALA A 28 -1.13 10.98 -2.97
C ALA A 28 -0.87 10.75 -4.46
N ILE A 29 -1.24 9.58 -4.99
CA ILE A 29 -1.12 9.23 -6.42
C ILE A 29 -1.80 10.29 -7.29
N ARG A 30 -3.02 10.71 -6.91
CA ARG A 30 -3.76 11.74 -7.63
C ARG A 30 -2.98 13.07 -7.68
N ARG A 31 -2.41 13.51 -6.56
CA ARG A 31 -1.60 14.74 -6.49
C ARG A 31 -0.34 14.66 -7.36
N VAL A 32 0.34 13.52 -7.35
CA VAL A 32 1.51 13.26 -8.21
C VAL A 32 1.13 13.36 -9.69
N HIS A 33 -0.02 12.80 -10.08
CA HIS A 33 -0.52 12.93 -11.44
C HIS A 33 -0.86 14.38 -11.81
N GLU A 34 -1.56 15.11 -10.92
CA GLU A 34 -1.91 16.52 -11.12
C GLU A 34 -0.66 17.41 -11.23
N SER A 35 0.48 17.02 -10.65
CA SER A 35 1.76 17.73 -10.79
C SER A 35 2.54 17.37 -12.05
N GLY A 36 2.01 16.52 -12.93
CA GLY A 36 2.68 16.12 -14.17
C GLY A 36 3.72 15.01 -14.02
N LEU A 37 3.82 14.39 -12.85
CA LEU A 37 4.66 13.22 -12.61
C LEU A 37 3.89 11.91 -12.92
N THR A 38 4.61 10.80 -12.90
CA THR A 38 4.06 9.44 -12.95
C THR A 38 4.47 8.71 -11.68
N VAL A 39 3.65 7.75 -11.24
CA VAL A 39 3.91 6.91 -10.07
C VAL A 39 4.43 5.55 -10.53
N ASP A 40 5.53 5.09 -9.93
CA ASP A 40 5.98 3.70 -10.01
C ASP A 40 5.56 2.95 -8.74
N VAL A 41 5.08 1.73 -8.93
CA VAL A 41 4.74 0.82 -7.83
C VAL A 41 5.46 -0.50 -8.04
N GLU A 42 6.26 -0.87 -7.05
CA GLU A 42 6.91 -2.18 -6.99
C GLU A 42 6.30 -2.99 -5.85
N VAL A 43 5.99 -4.26 -6.14
CA VAL A 43 5.51 -5.21 -5.14
C VAL A 43 6.56 -6.27 -4.93
N LEU A 44 7.13 -6.30 -3.74
CA LEU A 44 8.09 -7.32 -3.31
C LEU A 44 7.36 -8.32 -2.42
N THR A 45 7.31 -9.59 -2.83
CA THR A 45 6.71 -10.64 -2.01
C THR A 45 7.77 -11.30 -1.14
N MET A 46 7.72 -11.02 0.16
CA MET A 46 8.58 -11.68 1.15
C MET A 46 7.95 -13.02 1.56
N LEU A 47 8.76 -14.08 1.70
CA LEU A 47 8.31 -15.29 2.37
C LEU A 47 8.57 -15.16 3.88
N THR A 48 7.53 -15.38 4.67
CA THR A 48 7.58 -15.36 6.13
C THR A 48 7.16 -16.72 6.69
N GLY A 49 7.35 -16.94 7.99
CA GLY A 49 6.81 -18.13 8.68
C GLY A 49 5.29 -18.26 8.62
N HIS A 50 4.58 -17.19 8.25
CA HIS A 50 3.12 -17.14 8.12
C HIS A 50 2.66 -17.12 6.64
N GLY A 51 3.57 -17.33 5.69
CA GLY A 51 3.28 -17.33 4.26
C GLY A 51 3.81 -16.10 3.53
N GLN A 52 3.26 -15.85 2.34
CA GLN A 52 3.65 -14.71 1.50
C GLN A 52 3.17 -13.39 2.10
N MET A 53 4.08 -12.44 2.24
CA MET A 53 3.82 -11.10 2.76
C MET A 53 4.21 -10.08 1.69
N PRO A 54 3.25 -9.52 0.94
CA PRO A 54 3.54 -8.46 -0.02
C PRO A 54 4.01 -7.20 0.70
N GLN A 55 5.01 -6.54 0.14
CA GLN A 55 5.52 -5.23 0.53
C GLN A 55 5.37 -4.32 -0.68
N VAL A 56 4.88 -3.09 -0.47
CA VAL A 56 4.63 -2.12 -1.53
C VAL A 56 5.66 -1.00 -1.41
N SER A 57 6.42 -0.77 -2.47
CA SER A 57 7.29 0.40 -2.62
C SER A 57 6.68 1.34 -3.66
N VAL A 58 6.63 2.63 -3.36
CA VAL A 58 6.01 3.65 -4.22
C VAL A 58 7.00 4.78 -4.46
N GLY A 59 7.25 5.09 -5.74
CA GLY A 59 8.14 6.15 -6.18
C GLY A 59 7.49 7.04 -7.23
N THR A 60 8.19 8.10 -7.65
CA THR A 60 7.74 9.01 -8.71
C THR A 60 8.85 9.27 -9.71
N HIS A 61 8.52 9.36 -10.99
CA HIS A 61 9.43 9.78 -12.05
C HIS A 61 8.83 10.87 -12.93
N ASP A 62 9.70 11.66 -13.57
CA ASP A 62 9.30 12.72 -14.49
C ASP A 62 8.76 12.13 -15.80
N ARG A 63 7.59 12.62 -16.21
CA ARG A 63 6.97 12.25 -17.49
C ARG A 63 7.82 12.67 -18.71
N GLN A 64 8.70 13.66 -18.55
CA GLN A 64 9.53 14.18 -19.66
C GLN A 64 10.76 13.32 -19.97
N ASN A 65 11.04 12.28 -19.18
CA ASN A 65 12.20 11.39 -19.35
C ASN A 65 11.81 9.95 -19.76
N GLY A 66 10.91 9.78 -20.72
CA GLY A 66 10.72 8.50 -21.43
C GLY A 66 10.67 8.76 -22.94
N ALA A 67 11.61 8.30 -23.78
CA ALA A 67 12.47 7.11 -23.74
C ALA A 67 13.95 7.40 -24.01
N ILE A 68 14.84 6.54 -23.49
CA ILE A 68 16.10 6.18 -24.16
C ILE A 68 15.95 4.74 -24.64
#